data_AF-A0A7S1T1V1-F1
#
_entry.id   AF-A0A7S1T1V1-F1
#
_cell.length_a   1.000
_cell.length_b   1.000
_cell.length_c   1.000
_cell.angle_alpha   90.00
_cell.angle_beta   90.00
_cell.angle_gamma   90.00
#
_symmetry.space_group_name_H-M   'P 1'
#
loop_
_entity.id
_entity.type
_entity.pdbx_description
1 polymer ?
#
loop_
_entity_poly.entity_id
_entity_poly.type
_entity_poly.pdbx_seq_one_letter_code
_entity_poly.pdbx_strand_id
1 'polypeptide(L)'
;VMKNRVMGCTAQVWLMASLADDGTVVLRADSDSDITRGLCAVLVTGLAGLKPAELAEVSPDTLLALPLGPAVMVPSRTNGFLNMLETARKLARGLMGEMETFPSLLLKANSISAQGSFAESQAQYLRPNGEAVERVVELLSSKKIGVVAHFYMDPQVQGVLSSAGERWPHIHISDSLVMADTAVRLVEEGCKYIIVLGVDFMSENVRAVLDAAGHTGVPVYRLAEEHIGCSLAEAAESDSYFSYLSEAESTPNSMHVIYINTSLRTKALAHVKVPTITCTSSNVVQTVLQGFAQIPGLNVWYGPDTYMGENLASLFLRLSELPDEEVQKLHPAHTQASIKELLPRLRYFQDGTCIVHHMFGGRVTELVRTGYSDAYLTAHFEVPGEMFQLALEAGARGAGCVGSTSNILDFISARLDEALARPFGERLRFVLGTETGMSTSIVRKVQAMLNAAGREDVEVEVIFPVSPDAITTLPSASPSPSPV
;
A
#
# COMPACT_ATOMS: atom_id res chain seq x y z
N VAL A 1 -18.13 3.26 -24.34
CA VAL A 1 -18.88 2.21 -23.59
C VAL A 1 -18.28 1.93 -22.19
N MET A 2 -17.23 2.63 -21.74
CA MET A 2 -16.64 2.41 -20.40
C MET A 2 -17.43 3.03 -19.23
N LYS A 3 -18.29 4.02 -19.49
CA LYS A 3 -19.05 4.71 -18.45
C LYS A 3 -19.99 3.70 -17.78
N ASN A 4 -20.04 3.70 -16.45
CA ASN A 4 -20.95 2.89 -15.63
C ASN A 4 -20.64 1.37 -15.53
N ARG A 5 -19.40 0.96 -15.85
CA ARG A 5 -18.98 -0.44 -15.71
C ARG A 5 -18.64 -0.81 -14.26
N VAL A 6 -19.07 -1.99 -13.83
CA VAL A 6 -18.72 -2.59 -12.53
C VAL A 6 -17.38 -3.30 -12.64
N MET A 7 -16.43 -2.95 -11.77
CA MET A 7 -15.09 -3.57 -11.72
C MET A 7 -15.11 -4.89 -10.92
N GLY A 8 -14.15 -5.77 -11.19
CA GLY A 8 -13.98 -7.02 -10.44
C GLY A 8 -14.99 -8.13 -10.79
N CYS A 9 -15.86 -7.94 -11.77
CA CYS A 9 -16.72 -9.01 -12.30
C CYS A 9 -15.98 -9.83 -13.36
N THR A 10 -16.20 -11.15 -13.38
CA THR A 10 -15.70 -12.01 -14.49
C THR A 10 -16.47 -11.75 -15.79
N ALA A 11 -17.78 -11.53 -15.69
CA ALA A 11 -18.63 -11.07 -16.78
C ALA A 11 -18.63 -9.53 -16.84
N GLN A 12 -18.89 -8.95 -18.00
CA GLN A 12 -19.08 -7.51 -18.10
C GLN A 12 -20.43 -7.13 -17.53
N VAL A 13 -20.44 -6.11 -16.65
CA VAL A 13 -21.66 -5.59 -16.03
C VAL A 13 -21.64 -4.07 -16.11
N TRP A 14 -22.78 -3.49 -16.48
CA TRP A 14 -23.02 -2.06 -16.43
C TRP A 14 -24.16 -1.78 -15.47
N LEU A 15 -24.02 -0.75 -14.63
CA LEU A 15 -25.03 -0.34 -13.67
C LEU A 15 -25.24 1.18 -13.73
N MET A 16 -26.48 1.61 -13.90
CA MET A 16 -26.86 3.02 -13.92
C MET A 16 -27.91 3.28 -12.84
N ALA A 17 -27.84 4.46 -12.24
CA ALA A 17 -28.87 4.95 -11.32
C ALA A 17 -29.39 6.31 -11.77
N SER A 18 -30.67 6.54 -11.56
CA SER A 18 -31.33 7.84 -11.70
C SER A 18 -32.38 8.00 -10.60
N LEU A 19 -32.76 9.23 -10.29
CA LEU A 19 -33.83 9.52 -9.35
C LEU A 19 -35.19 9.54 -10.07
N ALA A 20 -36.18 8.83 -9.53
CA ALA A 20 -37.57 8.95 -9.95
C ALA A 20 -38.25 10.20 -9.35
N ASP A 21 -39.41 10.57 -9.89
CA ASP A 21 -40.19 11.72 -9.43
C ASP A 21 -40.65 11.60 -7.97
N ASP A 22 -40.78 10.37 -7.45
CA ASP A 22 -41.13 10.07 -6.06
C ASP A 22 -39.91 10.06 -5.10
N GLY A 23 -38.72 10.36 -5.62
CA GLY A 23 -37.47 10.38 -4.84
C GLY A 23 -36.84 9.01 -4.62
N THR A 24 -37.32 7.95 -5.27
CA THR A 24 -36.71 6.61 -5.21
C THR A 24 -35.64 6.41 -6.29
N VAL A 25 -34.73 5.45 -6.06
CA VAL A 25 -33.67 5.11 -7.01
C VAL A 25 -34.20 4.16 -8.09
N VAL A 26 -34.04 4.56 -9.34
CA VAL A 26 -34.24 3.70 -10.50
C VAL A 26 -32.89 3.14 -10.94
N LEU A 27 -32.66 1.86 -10.62
CA LEU A 27 -31.48 1.13 -11.09
C LEU A 27 -31.75 0.45 -12.43
N ARG A 28 -30.76 0.49 -13.32
CA ARG A 28 -30.72 -0.32 -14.55
C ARG A 28 -29.39 -1.04 -14.62
N ALA A 29 -29.42 -2.34 -14.87
CA ALA A 29 -28.22 -3.13 -15.08
C ALA A 29 -28.35 -4.07 -16.27
N ASP A 30 -27.22 -4.34 -16.90
CA ASP A 30 -27.12 -5.36 -17.96
C ASP A 30 -25.74 -6.04 -17.91
N SER A 31 -25.66 -7.21 -18.55
CA SER A 31 -24.48 -8.05 -18.58
C SER A 31 -24.33 -8.83 -19.88
N ASP A 32 -23.08 -9.13 -20.27
CA ASP A 32 -22.75 -9.98 -21.42
C ASP A 32 -22.95 -11.48 -21.17
N SER A 33 -23.09 -11.89 -19.90
CA SER A 33 -23.44 -13.25 -19.47
C SER A 33 -24.89 -13.35 -19.01
N ASP A 34 -25.60 -14.39 -19.45
CA ASP A 34 -27.03 -14.61 -19.11
C ASP A 34 -27.24 -14.86 -17.60
N ILE A 35 -26.38 -15.65 -16.96
CA ILE A 35 -26.47 -15.90 -15.50
C ILE A 35 -26.26 -14.59 -14.74
N THR A 36 -25.25 -13.81 -15.14
CA THR A 36 -24.96 -12.52 -14.51
C THR A 36 -26.06 -11.51 -14.80
N ARG A 37 -26.69 -11.52 -15.98
CA ARG A 37 -27.88 -10.71 -16.28
C ARG A 37 -29.05 -11.06 -15.35
N GLY A 38 -29.21 -12.35 -15.03
CA GLY A 38 -30.14 -12.80 -13.98
C GLY A 38 -29.81 -12.21 -12.61
N LEU A 39 -28.55 -12.25 -12.18
CA LEU A 39 -28.10 -11.62 -10.93
C LEU A 39 -28.33 -10.10 -10.91
N CYS A 40 -28.08 -9.42 -12.05
CA CYS A 40 -28.42 -8.01 -12.22
C CYS A 40 -29.91 -7.75 -12.01
N ALA A 41 -30.78 -8.59 -12.58
CA ALA A 41 -32.22 -8.48 -12.39
C ALA A 41 -32.62 -8.69 -10.93
N VAL A 42 -32.00 -9.64 -10.22
CA VAL A 42 -32.22 -9.85 -8.78
C VAL A 42 -31.84 -8.61 -7.97
N LEU A 43 -30.66 -8.04 -8.23
CA LEU A 43 -30.19 -6.83 -7.56
C LEU A 43 -31.12 -5.65 -7.79
N VAL A 44 -31.41 -5.36 -9.07
CA VAL A 44 -32.28 -4.23 -9.47
C VAL A 44 -33.67 -4.39 -8.85
N THR A 45 -34.24 -5.60 -8.88
CA THR A 45 -35.57 -5.85 -8.30
C THR A 45 -35.55 -5.72 -6.78
N GLY A 46 -34.51 -6.24 -6.11
CA GLY A 46 -34.41 -6.22 -4.65
C GLY A 46 -34.16 -4.83 -4.06
N LEU A 47 -33.53 -3.94 -4.83
CA LEU A 47 -33.26 -2.55 -4.44
C LEU A 47 -34.30 -1.55 -4.96
N ALA A 48 -35.31 -2.01 -5.71
CA ALA A 48 -36.32 -1.15 -6.29
C ALA A 48 -37.15 -0.44 -5.19
N GLY A 49 -37.44 0.84 -5.39
CA GLY A 49 -38.26 1.63 -4.48
C GLY A 49 -37.52 2.18 -3.25
N LEU A 50 -36.24 1.87 -3.07
CA LEU A 50 -35.42 2.48 -2.02
C LEU A 50 -35.07 3.93 -2.36
N LYS A 51 -35.04 4.79 -1.36
CA LYS A 51 -34.45 6.14 -1.47
C LYS A 51 -32.93 6.04 -1.51
N PRO A 52 -32.24 7.06 -2.06
CA PRO A 52 -30.78 7.07 -2.12
C PRO A 52 -30.08 6.77 -0.79
N ALA A 53 -30.55 7.35 0.32
CA ALA A 53 -29.99 7.12 1.65
C ALA A 53 -30.19 5.68 2.15
N GLU A 54 -31.33 5.06 1.83
CA GLU A 54 -31.63 3.69 2.23
C GLU A 54 -30.79 2.68 1.46
N LEU A 55 -30.63 2.90 0.15
CA LEU A 55 -29.80 2.08 -0.73
C LEU A 55 -28.32 2.19 -0.36
N ALA A 56 -27.84 3.40 -0.05
CA ALA A 56 -26.45 3.65 0.33
C ALA A 56 -26.02 2.90 1.60
N GLU A 57 -26.97 2.62 2.49
CA GLU A 57 -26.77 1.72 3.61
C GLU A 57 -26.90 0.28 3.09
N VAL A 58 -28.00 -0.47 3.24
CA VAL A 58 -28.08 -1.92 2.89
C VAL A 58 -26.92 -2.74 3.53
N SER A 59 -27.01 -4.04 3.76
CA SER A 59 -25.83 -4.83 4.15
C SER A 59 -25.41 -5.76 3.01
N PRO A 60 -24.10 -5.98 2.75
CA PRO A 60 -23.67 -7.07 1.86
C PRO A 60 -24.25 -8.43 2.29
N ASP A 61 -24.49 -8.62 3.58
CA ASP A 61 -25.10 -9.84 4.14
C ASP A 61 -26.50 -10.11 3.57
N THR A 62 -27.22 -9.05 3.17
CA THR A 62 -28.56 -9.21 2.56
C THR A 62 -28.48 -9.97 1.24
N LEU A 63 -27.41 -9.77 0.46
CA LEU A 63 -27.17 -10.48 -0.79
C LEU A 63 -26.69 -11.91 -0.53
N LEU A 64 -25.82 -12.09 0.46
CA LEU A 64 -25.28 -13.41 0.83
C LEU A 64 -26.33 -14.32 1.45
N ALA A 65 -27.36 -13.76 2.08
CA ALA A 65 -28.49 -14.50 2.64
C ALA A 65 -29.47 -15.03 1.56
N LEU A 66 -29.35 -14.61 0.30
CA LEU A 66 -30.25 -15.07 -0.76
C LEU A 66 -30.01 -16.55 -1.07
N PRO A 67 -31.07 -17.38 -1.19
CA PRO A 67 -30.96 -18.82 -1.42
C PRO A 67 -30.66 -19.16 -2.90
N LEU A 68 -29.63 -18.54 -3.48
CA LEU A 68 -29.26 -18.70 -4.90
C LEU A 68 -28.49 -20.00 -5.18
N GLY A 69 -28.02 -20.69 -4.14
CA GLY A 69 -27.35 -22.00 -4.22
C GLY A 69 -25.91 -21.93 -4.79
N PRO A 70 -25.08 -22.96 -4.51
CA PRO A 70 -23.65 -22.95 -4.85
C PRO A 70 -23.37 -23.01 -6.36
N ALA A 71 -24.32 -23.54 -7.15
CA ALA A 71 -24.19 -23.58 -8.60
C ALA A 71 -24.24 -22.17 -9.23
N VAL A 72 -25.03 -21.25 -8.66
CA VAL A 72 -25.09 -19.85 -9.11
C VAL A 72 -24.03 -19.02 -8.39
N MET A 73 -23.83 -19.24 -7.09
CA MET A 73 -22.92 -18.45 -6.24
C MET A 73 -21.53 -19.09 -6.13
N VAL A 74 -20.89 -19.40 -7.26
CA VAL A 74 -19.46 -19.75 -7.25
C VAL A 74 -18.63 -18.52 -6.85
N PRO A 75 -17.41 -18.68 -6.31
CA PRO A 75 -16.64 -17.58 -5.72
C PRO A 75 -16.53 -16.33 -6.62
N SER A 76 -16.25 -16.51 -7.91
CA SER A 76 -16.13 -15.40 -8.86
C SER A 76 -17.43 -14.63 -9.07
N ARG A 77 -18.59 -15.31 -9.06
CA ARG A 77 -19.91 -14.68 -9.21
C ARG A 77 -20.37 -14.01 -7.92
N THR A 78 -20.08 -14.61 -6.77
CA THR A 78 -20.32 -13.99 -5.47
C THR A 78 -19.59 -12.67 -5.36
N ASN A 79 -18.30 -12.64 -5.71
CA ASN A 79 -17.50 -11.41 -5.74
C ASN A 79 -18.10 -10.36 -6.69
N GLY A 80 -18.46 -10.77 -7.91
CA GLY A 80 -19.13 -9.89 -8.85
C GLY A 80 -20.44 -9.31 -8.31
N PHE A 81 -21.26 -10.12 -7.63
CA PHE A 81 -22.53 -9.69 -7.05
C PHE A 81 -22.36 -8.67 -5.92
N LEU A 82 -21.35 -8.87 -5.06
CA LEU A 82 -20.98 -7.88 -4.03
C LEU A 82 -20.44 -6.58 -4.65
N ASN A 83 -19.62 -6.67 -5.71
CA ASN A 83 -19.11 -5.49 -6.41
C ASN A 83 -20.22 -4.68 -7.11
N MET A 84 -21.27 -5.35 -7.60
CA MET A 84 -22.45 -4.67 -8.14
C MET A 84 -23.18 -3.86 -7.04
N LEU A 85 -23.32 -4.41 -5.83
CA LEU A 85 -23.93 -3.68 -4.70
C LEU A 85 -23.11 -2.45 -4.31
N GLU A 86 -21.78 -2.57 -4.22
CA GLU A 86 -20.91 -1.42 -3.91
C GLU A 86 -21.04 -0.32 -4.96
N THR A 87 -21.13 -0.71 -6.25
CA THR A 87 -21.38 0.24 -7.33
C THR A 87 -22.76 0.90 -7.17
N ALA A 88 -23.80 0.14 -6.80
CA ALA A 88 -25.14 0.68 -6.57
C ALA A 88 -25.16 1.70 -5.43
N ARG A 89 -24.51 1.38 -4.30
CA ARG A 89 -24.38 2.28 -3.14
C ARG A 89 -23.69 3.58 -3.51
N LYS A 90 -22.57 3.50 -4.22
CA LYS A 90 -21.86 4.69 -4.71
C LYS A 90 -22.73 5.55 -5.62
N LEU A 91 -23.43 4.92 -6.58
CA LEU A 91 -24.33 5.65 -7.48
C LEU A 91 -25.46 6.33 -6.71
N ALA A 92 -26.03 5.67 -5.70
CA ALA A 92 -27.06 6.25 -4.84
C ALA A 92 -26.52 7.46 -4.05
N ARG A 93 -25.32 7.37 -3.47
CA ARG A 93 -24.68 8.52 -2.81
C ARG A 93 -24.46 9.69 -3.77
N GLY A 94 -24.06 9.41 -5.01
CA GLY A 94 -23.93 10.43 -6.06
C GLY A 94 -25.26 11.09 -6.45
N LEU A 95 -26.42 10.46 -6.20
CA LEU A 95 -27.73 11.10 -6.39
C LEU A 95 -28.10 12.04 -5.23
N MET A 96 -27.43 11.94 -4.08
CA MET A 96 -27.69 12.77 -2.89
C MET A 96 -26.90 14.09 -2.89
N GLY A 97 -25.87 14.21 -3.73
CA GLY A 97 -25.04 15.41 -3.83
C GLY A 97 -23.72 15.16 -4.55
N GLU A 98 -22.94 16.21 -4.72
CA GLU A 98 -21.57 16.08 -5.22
C GLU A 98 -20.70 15.35 -4.20
N MET A 99 -20.00 14.31 -4.65
CA MET A 99 -19.04 13.60 -3.84
C MET A 99 -17.68 14.26 -3.99
N GLU A 100 -17.03 14.52 -2.86
CA GLU A 100 -15.62 14.89 -2.85
C GLU A 100 -14.79 13.80 -3.56
N THR A 101 -13.82 14.21 -4.36
CA THR A 101 -12.93 13.29 -5.06
C THR A 101 -11.50 13.49 -4.64
N PHE A 102 -10.80 12.38 -4.42
CA PHE A 102 -9.37 12.37 -4.24
C PHE A 102 -8.63 12.74 -5.53
N PRO A 103 -7.44 13.36 -5.41
CA PRO A 103 -6.53 13.49 -6.54
C PRO A 103 -6.16 12.13 -7.14
N SER A 104 -6.00 12.06 -8.46
CA SER A 104 -5.64 10.81 -9.15
C SER A 104 -4.74 11.01 -10.37
N LEU A 105 -3.97 9.97 -10.70
CA LEU A 105 -3.26 9.83 -11.97
C LEU A 105 -3.99 8.83 -12.85
N LEU A 106 -4.28 9.21 -14.09
CA LEU A 106 -4.80 8.32 -15.12
C LEU A 106 -3.66 7.93 -16.05
N LEU A 107 -3.42 6.63 -16.14
CA LEU A 107 -2.31 6.01 -16.84
C LEU A 107 -2.84 5.25 -18.06
N LYS A 108 -2.30 5.61 -19.23
CA LYS A 108 -2.41 4.84 -20.47
C LYS A 108 -1.01 4.48 -20.95
N ALA A 109 -0.94 3.58 -21.93
CA ALA A 109 0.30 3.14 -22.58
C ALA A 109 1.27 4.30 -22.86
N ASN A 110 0.78 5.36 -23.51
CA ASN A 110 1.59 6.49 -23.99
C ASN A 110 1.27 7.86 -23.35
N SER A 111 0.37 7.92 -22.36
CA SER A 111 -0.03 9.19 -21.75
C SER A 111 -0.31 9.05 -20.26
N ILE A 112 0.02 10.10 -19.53
CA ILE A 112 -0.34 10.28 -18.12
C ILE A 112 -1.12 11.60 -18.04
N SER A 113 -2.28 11.57 -17.41
CA SER A 113 -3.01 12.79 -17.04
C SER A 113 -3.25 12.78 -15.54
N ALA A 114 -3.22 13.96 -14.92
CA ALA A 114 -3.46 14.12 -13.49
C ALA A 114 -4.76 14.88 -13.23
N GLN A 115 -5.37 14.61 -12.08
CA GLN A 115 -6.53 15.32 -11.58
C GLN A 115 -6.28 15.78 -10.14
N GLY A 116 -6.42 17.09 -9.90
CA GLY A 116 -6.16 17.71 -8.60
C GLY A 116 -4.69 18.12 -8.43
N SER A 117 -4.48 19.20 -7.68
CA SER A 117 -3.17 19.85 -7.49
C SER A 117 -2.09 18.88 -7.00
N PHE A 118 -2.46 17.94 -6.12
CA PHE A 118 -1.56 16.89 -5.65
C PHE A 118 -1.01 16.04 -6.78
N ALA A 119 -1.90 15.43 -7.57
CA ALA A 119 -1.52 14.51 -8.64
C ALA A 119 -0.83 15.26 -9.78
N GLU A 120 -1.21 16.51 -10.04
CA GLU A 120 -0.54 17.37 -11.02
C GLU A 120 0.92 17.62 -10.64
N SER A 121 1.19 17.87 -9.36
CA SER A 121 2.55 17.97 -8.83
C SER A 121 3.31 16.65 -9.02
N GLN A 122 2.72 15.51 -8.64
CA GLN A 122 3.33 14.18 -8.86
C GLN A 122 3.66 13.94 -10.34
N ALA A 123 2.76 14.30 -11.26
CA ALA A 123 2.93 14.08 -12.69
C ALA A 123 4.09 14.89 -13.29
N GLN A 124 4.37 16.10 -12.78
CA GLN A 124 5.51 16.90 -13.23
C GLN A 124 6.83 16.18 -12.98
N TYR A 125 6.95 15.46 -11.87
CA TYR A 125 8.18 14.78 -11.49
C TYR A 125 8.43 13.45 -12.21
N LEU A 126 7.41 12.88 -12.85
CA LEU A 126 7.56 11.72 -13.72
C LEU A 126 8.40 12.03 -14.98
N ARG A 127 8.55 13.32 -15.33
CA ARG A 127 9.43 13.81 -16.39
C ARG A 127 10.41 14.84 -15.81
N PRO A 128 11.49 14.40 -15.17
CA PRO A 128 12.42 15.29 -14.50
C PRO A 128 13.15 16.22 -15.48
N ASN A 129 13.70 17.32 -14.96
CA ASN A 129 14.53 18.26 -15.72
C ASN A 129 15.79 17.54 -16.27
N GLY A 130 15.94 17.49 -17.60
CA GLY A 130 17.04 16.78 -18.25
C GLY A 130 18.44 17.30 -17.90
N GLU A 131 18.60 18.61 -17.67
CA GLU A 131 19.88 19.20 -17.25
C GLU A 131 20.25 18.77 -15.82
N ALA A 132 19.26 18.68 -14.92
CA ALA A 132 19.48 18.15 -13.58
C ALA A 132 19.90 16.67 -13.63
N VAL A 133 19.22 15.86 -14.45
CA VAL A 133 19.58 14.44 -14.65
C VAL A 133 20.98 14.30 -15.24
N GLU A 134 21.37 15.17 -16.20
CA GLU A 134 22.72 15.16 -16.78
C GLU A 134 23.81 15.40 -15.74
N ARG A 135 23.67 16.48 -14.97
CA ARG A 135 24.65 16.84 -13.94
C ARG A 135 24.79 15.74 -12.88
N VAL A 136 23.68 15.11 -12.49
CA VAL A 136 23.69 13.99 -11.55
C VAL A 136 24.42 12.78 -12.17
N VAL A 137 24.08 12.38 -13.39
CA VAL A 137 24.73 11.24 -14.06
C VAL A 137 26.24 11.47 -14.26
N GLU A 138 26.64 12.66 -14.70
CA GLU A 138 28.05 13.02 -14.89
C GLU A 138 28.82 12.94 -13.56
N LEU A 139 28.25 13.50 -12.48
CA LEU A 139 28.87 13.46 -11.15
C LEU A 139 28.99 12.03 -10.60
N LEU A 140 27.91 11.25 -10.70
CA LEU A 140 27.88 9.89 -10.16
C LEU A 140 28.83 8.97 -10.93
N SER A 141 28.81 9.02 -12.26
CA SER A 141 29.64 8.16 -13.11
C SER A 141 31.13 8.53 -13.03
N SER A 142 31.49 9.81 -13.09
CA SER A 142 32.88 10.27 -13.04
C SER A 142 33.58 9.91 -11.72
N LYS A 143 32.84 9.95 -10.61
CA LYS A 143 33.34 9.61 -9.27
C LYS A 143 33.07 8.16 -8.86
N LYS A 144 32.38 7.38 -9.70
CA LYS A 144 31.93 6.00 -9.41
C LYS A 144 31.13 5.90 -8.11
N ILE A 145 30.07 6.66 -8.00
CA ILE A 145 29.22 6.73 -6.80
C ILE A 145 28.01 5.82 -6.99
N GLY A 146 27.79 4.90 -6.06
CA GLY A 146 26.54 4.16 -5.94
C GLY A 146 25.52 4.96 -5.13
N VAL A 147 24.25 4.90 -5.51
CA VAL A 147 23.15 5.56 -4.79
C VAL A 147 22.13 4.52 -4.36
N VAL A 148 21.83 4.48 -3.08
CA VAL A 148 20.70 3.74 -2.53
C VAL A 148 19.72 4.73 -1.92
N ALA A 149 18.46 4.67 -2.31
CA ALA A 149 17.43 5.61 -1.91
C ALA A 149 16.19 4.89 -1.39
N HIS A 150 15.54 5.48 -0.40
CA HIS A 150 14.28 4.96 0.11
C HIS A 150 13.11 5.34 -0.82
N PHE A 151 12.04 4.54 -0.81
CA PHE A 151 10.77 4.91 -1.46
C PHE A 151 10.13 6.19 -0.89
N TYR A 152 10.55 6.67 0.28
CA TYR A 152 9.97 7.87 0.92
C TYR A 152 10.58 9.18 0.41
N MET A 153 11.49 9.13 -0.56
CA MET A 153 12.07 10.34 -1.14
C MET A 153 11.02 11.18 -1.85
N ASP A 154 11.23 12.49 -1.81
CA ASP A 154 10.39 13.45 -2.51
C ASP A 154 10.24 13.04 -4.00
N PRO A 155 9.04 13.15 -4.58
CA PRO A 155 8.78 12.75 -5.96
C PRO A 155 9.74 13.38 -6.97
N GLN A 156 10.18 14.62 -6.76
CA GLN A 156 11.17 15.28 -7.60
C GLN A 156 12.50 14.53 -7.60
N VAL A 157 12.97 14.15 -6.41
CA VAL A 157 14.21 13.39 -6.22
C VAL A 157 14.07 12.03 -6.88
N GLN A 158 12.95 11.34 -6.66
CA GLN A 158 12.72 10.03 -7.29
C GLN A 158 12.69 10.09 -8.81
N GLY A 159 12.04 11.10 -9.38
CA GLY A 159 12.02 11.32 -10.82
C GLY A 159 13.43 11.44 -11.38
N VAL A 160 14.25 12.31 -10.79
CA VAL A 160 15.65 12.51 -11.20
C VAL A 160 16.47 11.23 -11.06
N LEU A 161 16.39 10.53 -9.91
CA LEU A 161 17.12 9.29 -9.67
C LEU A 161 16.73 8.17 -10.64
N SER A 162 15.44 8.03 -10.91
CA SER A 162 14.92 7.00 -11.80
C SER A 162 15.38 7.22 -13.25
N SER A 163 15.36 8.47 -13.74
CA SER A 163 15.90 8.81 -15.05
C SER A 163 17.43 8.77 -15.10
N ALA A 164 18.11 9.08 -14.01
CA ALA A 164 19.56 8.94 -13.92
C ALA A 164 19.98 7.45 -13.95
N GLY A 165 19.19 6.58 -13.33
CA GLY A 165 19.41 5.13 -13.25
C GLY A 165 19.43 4.43 -14.61
N GLU A 166 18.72 4.98 -15.60
CA GLU A 166 18.74 4.49 -16.99
C GLU A 166 20.11 4.67 -17.66
N ARG A 167 20.94 5.58 -17.16
CA ARG A 167 22.27 5.93 -17.71
C ARG A 167 23.41 5.56 -16.79
N TRP A 168 23.14 5.51 -15.48
CA TRP A 168 24.07 5.05 -14.47
C TRP A 168 23.41 3.93 -13.65
N PRO A 169 23.71 2.65 -13.93
CA PRO A 169 22.94 1.51 -13.40
C PRO A 169 23.14 1.29 -11.89
N HIS A 170 24.06 2.02 -11.26
CA HIS A 170 24.35 1.93 -9.82
C HIS A 170 23.48 2.86 -8.97
N ILE A 171 22.22 3.04 -9.37
CA ILE A 171 21.19 3.78 -8.62
C ILE A 171 20.04 2.83 -8.34
N HIS A 172 19.69 2.67 -7.07
CA HIS A 172 18.58 1.82 -6.66
C HIS A 172 17.66 2.52 -5.67
N ILE A 173 16.36 2.47 -5.94
CA ILE A 173 15.31 2.95 -5.05
C ILE A 173 14.60 1.72 -4.50
N SER A 174 14.57 1.56 -3.17
CA SER A 174 14.04 0.35 -2.53
C SER A 174 13.61 0.59 -1.08
N ASP A 175 13.10 -0.46 -0.43
CA ASP A 175 12.91 -0.51 1.03
C ASP A 175 14.28 -0.57 1.74
N SER A 176 14.31 -0.16 3.01
CA SER A 176 15.48 -0.03 3.89
C SER A 176 16.34 -1.29 3.98
N LEU A 177 15.75 -2.48 4.01
CA LEU A 177 16.51 -3.73 4.07
C LEU A 177 17.30 -3.96 2.77
N VAL A 178 16.62 -3.77 1.63
CA VAL A 178 17.20 -3.98 0.29
C VAL A 178 18.31 -2.97 -0.01
N MET A 179 18.24 -1.76 0.56
CA MET A 179 19.26 -0.73 0.38
C MET A 179 20.64 -1.18 0.86
N ALA A 180 20.71 -1.88 2.00
CA ALA A 180 21.98 -2.30 2.58
C ALA A 180 22.66 -3.40 1.74
N ASP A 181 21.92 -4.44 1.36
CA ASP A 181 22.43 -5.51 0.49
C ASP A 181 22.82 -4.98 -0.89
N THR A 182 22.02 -4.03 -1.41
CA THR A 182 22.31 -3.39 -2.68
C THR A 182 23.59 -2.56 -2.60
N ALA A 183 23.83 -1.84 -1.52
CA ALA A 183 25.05 -1.06 -1.36
C ALA A 183 26.31 -1.94 -1.42
N VAL A 184 26.28 -3.15 -0.83
CA VAL A 184 27.37 -4.14 -0.96
C VAL A 184 27.59 -4.49 -2.43
N ARG A 185 26.52 -4.88 -3.15
CA ARG A 185 26.61 -5.21 -4.58
C ARG A 185 27.20 -4.06 -5.40
N LEU A 186 26.76 -2.83 -5.16
CA LEU A 186 27.27 -1.65 -5.88
C LEU A 186 28.77 -1.45 -5.68
N VAL A 187 29.27 -1.70 -4.47
CA VAL A 187 30.71 -1.66 -4.17
C VAL A 187 31.46 -2.77 -4.91
N GLU A 188 30.93 -3.98 -4.90
CA GLU A 188 31.51 -5.13 -5.63
C GLU A 188 31.55 -4.89 -7.15
N GLU A 189 30.57 -4.16 -7.69
CA GLU A 189 30.53 -3.71 -9.09
C GLU A 189 31.49 -2.55 -9.39
N GLY A 190 32.19 -2.02 -8.39
CA GLY A 190 33.27 -1.04 -8.55
C GLY A 190 32.94 0.39 -8.16
N CYS A 191 31.83 0.63 -7.47
CA CYS A 191 31.55 1.92 -6.84
C CYS A 191 32.55 2.21 -5.71
N LYS A 192 33.08 3.44 -5.67
CA LYS A 192 34.05 3.90 -4.68
C LYS A 192 33.41 4.58 -3.46
N TYR A 193 32.18 5.04 -3.62
CA TYR A 193 31.43 5.78 -2.62
C TYR A 193 29.97 5.35 -2.67
N ILE A 194 29.29 5.37 -1.53
CA ILE A 194 27.86 5.14 -1.45
C ILE A 194 27.17 6.39 -0.91
N ILE A 195 26.13 6.86 -1.58
CA ILE A 195 25.21 7.87 -1.07
C ILE A 195 23.92 7.17 -0.65
N VAL A 196 23.47 7.46 0.56
CA VAL A 196 22.22 6.98 1.12
C VAL A 196 21.23 8.14 1.17
N LEU A 197 20.13 7.99 0.45
CA LEU A 197 19.02 8.95 0.42
C LEU A 197 17.86 8.40 1.27
N GLY A 198 17.88 8.76 2.54
CA GLY A 198 16.95 8.29 3.56
C GLY A 198 17.22 8.99 4.89
N VAL A 199 16.61 8.46 5.95
CA VAL A 199 16.83 8.91 7.33
C VAL A 199 18.12 8.32 7.91
N ASP A 200 18.57 8.84 9.05
CA ASP A 200 19.91 8.54 9.58
C ASP A 200 20.11 7.04 9.86
N PHE A 201 19.14 6.34 10.47
CA PHE A 201 19.28 4.91 10.76
C PHE A 201 19.46 4.04 9.50
N MET A 202 18.95 4.47 8.34
CA MET A 202 19.14 3.75 7.08
C MET A 202 20.61 3.85 6.64
N SER A 203 21.21 5.03 6.84
CA SER A 203 22.63 5.26 6.57
C SER A 203 23.52 4.46 7.53
N GLU A 204 23.15 4.41 8.80
CA GLU A 204 23.80 3.56 9.80
C GLU A 204 23.74 2.08 9.41
N ASN A 205 22.57 1.60 8.98
CA ASN A 205 22.37 0.22 8.54
C ASN A 205 23.25 -0.12 7.34
N VAL A 206 23.27 0.73 6.30
CA VAL A 206 24.14 0.56 5.13
C VAL A 206 25.62 0.50 5.54
N ARG A 207 26.07 1.38 6.43
CA ARG A 207 27.44 1.36 6.96
C ARG A 207 27.75 0.05 7.68
N ALA A 208 26.89 -0.39 8.59
CA ALA A 208 27.10 -1.61 9.37
C ALA A 208 27.18 -2.86 8.48
N VAL A 209 26.31 -2.96 7.46
CA VAL A 209 26.31 -4.09 6.52
C VAL A 209 27.54 -4.09 5.63
N LEU A 210 27.97 -2.91 5.14
CA LEU A 210 29.23 -2.80 4.39
C LEU A 210 30.45 -3.19 5.24
N ASP A 211 30.48 -2.83 6.52
CA ASP A 211 31.55 -3.24 7.44
C ASP A 211 31.57 -4.75 7.64
N ALA A 212 30.41 -5.37 7.86
CA ALA A 212 30.27 -6.82 7.99
C ALA A 212 30.71 -7.56 6.71
N ALA A 213 30.48 -6.98 5.53
CA ALA A 213 30.94 -7.48 4.24
C ALA A 213 32.44 -7.22 3.96
N GLY A 214 33.15 -6.53 4.85
CA GLY A 214 34.59 -6.25 4.71
C GLY A 214 34.92 -4.98 3.91
N HIS A 215 33.94 -4.12 3.62
CA HIS A 215 34.09 -2.88 2.86
C HIS A 215 34.22 -1.63 3.76
N THR A 216 35.01 -1.74 4.83
CA THR A 216 35.21 -0.67 5.83
C THR A 216 35.83 0.61 5.26
N GLY A 217 36.59 0.51 4.16
CA GLY A 217 37.25 1.64 3.51
C GLY A 217 36.37 2.46 2.55
N VAL A 218 35.14 2.02 2.25
CA VAL A 218 34.23 2.73 1.33
C VAL A 218 33.48 3.84 2.08
N PRO A 219 33.58 5.12 1.70
CA PRO A 219 32.82 6.17 2.38
C PRO A 219 31.31 6.06 2.09
N VAL A 220 30.51 6.23 3.14
CA VAL A 220 29.04 6.29 3.08
C VAL A 220 28.61 7.71 3.43
N TYR A 221 27.90 8.37 2.53
CA TYR A 221 27.38 9.73 2.70
C TYR A 221 25.88 9.69 2.92
N ARG A 222 25.41 10.47 3.89
CA ARG A 222 23.99 10.80 4.07
C ARG A 222 23.68 12.15 3.42
N LEU A 223 22.39 12.46 3.28
CA LEU A 223 21.91 13.63 2.55
C LEU A 223 22.32 14.97 3.16
N ALA A 224 22.36 15.07 4.49
CA ALA A 224 22.64 16.32 5.20
C ALA A 224 23.56 16.09 6.39
N GLU A 225 24.25 17.15 6.83
CA GLU A 225 25.00 17.16 8.09
C GLU A 225 24.08 17.28 9.31
N GLU A 226 22.88 17.84 9.14
CA GLU A 226 21.87 17.91 10.18
C GLU A 226 21.22 16.55 10.41
N HIS A 227 20.65 16.32 11.59
CA HIS A 227 19.95 15.08 11.91
C HIS A 227 18.71 14.90 11.04
N ILE A 228 18.55 13.73 10.43
CA ILE A 228 17.37 13.35 9.66
C ILE A 228 16.63 12.26 10.43
N GLY A 229 15.67 12.69 11.26
CA GLY A 229 14.93 11.84 12.18
C GLY A 229 13.81 11.02 11.55
N CYS A 230 13.22 10.16 12.37
CA CYS A 230 12.04 9.36 12.05
C CYS A 230 11.20 9.23 13.31
N SER A 231 9.93 9.68 13.27
CA SER A 231 9.04 9.67 14.43
C SER A 231 8.92 8.28 15.07
N LEU A 232 9.03 7.24 14.24
CA LEU A 232 8.93 5.86 14.67
C LEU A 232 10.21 5.36 15.35
N ALA A 233 11.38 5.77 14.86
CA ALA A 233 12.65 5.47 15.50
C ALA A 233 12.77 6.19 16.86
N GLU A 234 12.31 7.44 16.93
CA GLU A 234 12.23 8.22 18.17
C GLU A 234 11.30 7.55 19.21
N ALA A 235 10.14 7.05 18.78
CA ALA A 235 9.24 6.30 19.65
C ALA A 235 9.92 5.05 20.26
N ALA A 236 10.76 4.37 19.49
CA ALA A 236 11.53 3.21 19.97
C ALA A 236 12.69 3.58 20.93
N GLU A 237 12.99 4.86 21.09
CA GLU A 237 14.01 5.37 22.02
C GLU A 237 13.40 5.96 23.30
N SER A 238 12.07 5.93 23.42
CA SER A 238 11.33 6.44 24.56
C SER A 238 11.42 5.54 25.81
N ASP A 239 11.19 6.14 26.98
CA ASP A 239 11.08 5.41 28.25
C ASP A 239 9.92 4.40 28.24
N SER A 240 8.82 4.71 27.53
CA SER A 240 7.68 3.80 27.39
C SER A 240 8.07 2.54 26.60
N TYR A 241 8.88 2.67 25.55
CA TYR A 241 9.39 1.52 24.80
C TYR A 241 10.36 0.65 25.62
N PHE A 242 11.26 1.25 26.41
CA PHE A 242 12.12 0.46 27.30
C PHE A 242 11.37 -0.22 28.44
N SER A 243 10.27 0.39 28.91
CA SER A 243 9.35 -0.25 29.87
C SER A 243 8.65 -1.45 29.23
N TYR A 244 8.17 -1.31 27.99
CA TYR A 244 7.62 -2.41 27.18
C TYR A 244 8.60 -3.58 27.00
N LEU A 245 9.87 -3.29 26.67
CA LEU A 245 10.91 -4.32 26.58
C LEU A 245 11.22 -5.00 27.92
N SER A 246 11.10 -4.27 29.03
CA SER A 246 11.31 -4.85 30.36
C SER A 246 10.16 -5.77 30.78
N GLU A 247 8.92 -5.48 30.35
CA GLU A 247 7.80 -6.43 30.48
C GLU A 247 8.05 -7.70 29.66
N ALA A 248 8.54 -7.54 28.42
CA ALA A 248 8.91 -8.65 27.56
C ALA A 248 10.00 -9.54 28.18
N GLU A 249 11.04 -8.94 28.76
CA GLU A 249 12.12 -9.62 29.49
C GLU A 249 11.58 -10.43 30.69
N SER A 250 10.57 -9.91 31.39
CA SER A 250 9.93 -10.61 32.51
C SER A 250 8.95 -11.72 32.10
N THR A 251 8.60 -11.79 30.81
CA THR A 251 7.64 -12.76 30.28
C THR A 251 8.38 -14.00 29.75
N PRO A 252 8.01 -15.23 30.16
CA PRO A 252 8.67 -16.45 29.68
C PRO A 252 8.56 -16.62 28.17
N ASN A 253 9.62 -17.16 27.55
CA ASN A 253 9.67 -17.47 26.12
C ASN A 253 9.30 -16.27 25.22
N SER A 254 9.84 -15.10 25.53
CA SER A 254 9.62 -13.89 24.72
C SER A 254 10.58 -13.78 23.55
N MET A 255 10.05 -13.35 22.40
CA MET A 255 10.80 -12.92 21.24
C MET A 255 10.33 -11.53 20.84
N HIS A 256 11.29 -10.62 20.69
CA HIS A 256 11.01 -9.27 20.24
C HIS A 256 11.21 -9.20 18.71
N VAL A 257 10.19 -8.70 18.02
CA VAL A 257 10.20 -8.45 16.57
C VAL A 257 10.22 -6.95 16.38
N ILE A 258 11.40 -6.40 16.09
CA ILE A 258 11.59 -4.97 15.93
C ILE A 258 11.49 -4.58 14.45
N TYR A 259 10.75 -3.52 14.15
CA TYR A 259 10.67 -2.99 12.80
C TYR A 259 11.99 -2.32 12.39
N ILE A 260 12.35 -2.43 11.10
CA ILE A 260 13.60 -1.90 10.54
C ILE A 260 13.75 -0.40 10.80
N ASN A 261 12.63 0.33 10.87
CA ASN A 261 12.53 1.77 11.08
C ASN A 261 12.84 2.19 12.54
N THR A 262 14.03 1.80 13.00
CA THR A 262 14.58 2.02 14.34
C THR A 262 16.10 2.18 14.26
N SER A 263 16.73 2.83 15.23
CA SER A 263 18.19 2.97 15.24
C SER A 263 18.90 1.64 15.51
N LEU A 264 20.16 1.51 15.07
CA LEU A 264 20.99 0.34 15.40
C LEU A 264 21.21 0.22 16.92
N ARG A 265 21.32 1.36 17.60
CA ARG A 265 21.45 1.43 19.06
C ARG A 265 20.24 0.79 19.75
N THR A 266 19.03 1.14 19.35
CA THR A 266 17.81 0.55 19.91
C THR A 266 17.73 -0.95 19.66
N LYS A 267 18.08 -1.41 18.44
CA LYS A 267 18.14 -2.85 18.13
C LYS A 267 19.11 -3.59 19.05
N ALA A 268 20.30 -3.04 19.27
CA ALA A 268 21.32 -3.63 20.15
C ALA A 268 20.85 -3.67 21.62
N LEU A 269 20.28 -2.58 22.13
CA LEU A 269 19.78 -2.49 23.49
C LEU A 269 18.59 -3.45 23.73
N ALA A 270 17.69 -3.57 22.75
CA ALA A 270 16.59 -4.52 22.81
C ALA A 270 17.10 -5.97 22.82
N HIS A 271 18.09 -6.30 21.98
CA HIS A 271 18.66 -7.65 21.89
C HIS A 271 19.36 -8.10 23.19
N VAL A 272 19.93 -7.16 23.96
CA VAL A 272 20.51 -7.46 25.29
C VAL A 272 19.44 -7.91 26.29
N LYS A 273 18.21 -7.42 26.17
CA LYS A 273 17.09 -7.71 27.08
C LYS A 273 16.28 -8.93 26.65
N VAL A 274 15.93 -8.98 25.36
CA VAL A 274 15.05 -9.99 24.79
C VAL A 274 15.61 -10.40 23.42
N PRO A 275 15.66 -11.70 23.08
CA PRO A 275 16.03 -12.14 21.74
C PRO A 275 15.27 -11.36 20.68
N THR A 276 15.99 -10.51 19.95
CA THR A 276 15.40 -9.53 19.03
C THR A 276 15.71 -9.90 17.58
N ILE A 277 14.66 -9.96 16.76
CA ILE A 277 14.73 -10.16 15.30
C ILE A 277 14.25 -8.87 14.62
N THR A 278 14.98 -8.40 13.63
CA THR A 278 14.56 -7.24 12.82
C THR A 278 13.67 -7.70 11.67
N CYS A 279 12.59 -6.96 11.40
CA CYS A 279 11.65 -7.22 10.32
C CYS A 279 11.39 -5.98 9.46
N THR A 280 10.79 -6.18 8.28
CA THR A 280 10.20 -5.14 7.43
C THR A 280 8.70 -5.43 7.25
N SER A 281 7.96 -4.52 6.62
CA SER A 281 6.54 -4.75 6.30
C SER A 281 6.36 -5.96 5.38
N SER A 282 7.39 -6.30 4.58
CA SER A 282 7.36 -7.43 3.64
C SER A 282 7.52 -8.81 4.30
N ASN A 283 8.14 -8.89 5.49
CA ASN A 283 8.47 -10.17 6.12
C ASN A 283 7.94 -10.34 7.54
N VAL A 284 7.29 -9.32 8.13
CA VAL A 284 6.84 -9.37 9.53
C VAL A 284 5.88 -10.54 9.79
N VAL A 285 4.93 -10.80 8.89
CA VAL A 285 3.96 -11.89 9.04
C VAL A 285 4.67 -13.23 9.09
N GLN A 286 5.60 -13.46 8.16
CA GLN A 286 6.41 -14.67 8.12
C GLN A 286 7.31 -14.80 9.33
N THR A 287 7.90 -13.70 9.82
CA THR A 287 8.76 -13.68 11.00
C THR A 287 7.99 -14.12 12.25
N VAL A 288 6.78 -13.58 12.45
CA VAL A 288 5.91 -13.92 13.58
C VAL A 288 5.48 -15.39 13.52
N LEU A 289 4.98 -15.84 12.36
CA LEU A 289 4.53 -17.22 12.18
C LEU A 289 5.69 -18.21 12.35
N GLN A 290 6.82 -17.98 11.67
CA GLN A 290 7.98 -18.85 11.75
C GLN A 290 8.51 -18.99 13.17
N GLY A 291 8.59 -17.88 13.92
CA GLY A 291 8.97 -17.90 15.33
C GLY A 291 7.99 -18.70 16.18
N PHE A 292 6.69 -18.47 16.01
CA PHE A 292 5.65 -19.19 16.76
C PHE A 292 5.62 -20.69 16.47
N ALA A 293 5.93 -21.10 15.24
CA ALA A 293 6.05 -22.50 14.86
C ALA A 293 7.29 -23.20 15.47
N GLN A 294 8.39 -22.48 15.66
CA GLN A 294 9.67 -23.05 16.11
C GLN A 294 9.85 -23.03 17.63
N ILE A 295 9.23 -22.08 18.33
CA ILE A 295 9.46 -21.85 19.75
C ILE A 295 8.17 -22.17 20.53
N PRO A 296 8.10 -23.32 21.22
CA PRO A 296 6.92 -23.70 21.99
C PRO A 296 6.60 -22.67 23.08
N GLY A 297 5.33 -22.22 23.13
CA GLY A 297 4.88 -21.26 24.14
C GLY A 297 5.41 -19.84 23.95
N LEU A 298 5.83 -19.48 22.72
CA LEU A 298 6.37 -18.15 22.41
C LEU A 298 5.38 -17.02 22.70
N ASN A 299 5.88 -15.96 23.33
CA ASN A 299 5.24 -14.64 23.40
C ASN A 299 5.95 -13.70 22.41
N VAL A 300 5.19 -13.16 21.46
CA VAL A 300 5.73 -12.28 20.42
C VAL A 300 5.48 -10.84 20.85
N TRP A 301 6.53 -10.04 20.85
CA TRP A 301 6.50 -8.62 21.19
C TRP A 301 6.90 -7.82 19.95
N TYR A 302 5.95 -7.14 19.32
CA TYR A 302 6.18 -6.36 18.11
C TYR A 302 6.28 -4.86 18.41
N GLY A 303 7.18 -4.14 17.75
CA GLY A 303 7.20 -2.69 17.80
C GLY A 303 8.23 -2.06 16.86
N PRO A 304 8.32 -0.72 16.82
CA PRO A 304 7.55 0.23 17.60
C PRO A 304 6.22 0.67 16.93
N ASP A 305 5.86 0.17 15.75
CA ASP A 305 4.69 0.68 15.04
C ASP A 305 3.36 0.17 15.63
N THR A 306 2.58 1.06 16.24
CA THR A 306 1.30 0.73 16.85
C THR A 306 0.30 0.22 15.81
N TYR A 307 0.19 0.88 14.66
CA TYR A 307 -0.79 0.51 13.64
C TYR A 307 -0.45 -0.82 13.00
N MET A 308 0.82 -1.05 12.65
CA MET A 308 1.22 -2.35 12.12
C MET A 308 1.03 -3.46 13.15
N GLY A 309 1.25 -3.21 14.44
CA GLY A 309 0.96 -4.17 15.51
C GLY A 309 -0.53 -4.54 15.58
N GLU A 310 -1.39 -3.53 15.58
CA GLU A 310 -2.85 -3.71 15.58
C GLU A 310 -3.36 -4.38 14.29
N ASN A 311 -2.81 -4.02 13.14
CA ASN A 311 -3.15 -4.59 11.84
C ASN A 311 -2.69 -6.04 11.72
N LEU A 312 -1.55 -6.40 12.31
CA LEU A 312 -1.12 -7.80 12.44
C LEU A 312 -2.10 -8.61 13.30
N ALA A 313 -2.52 -8.06 14.44
CA ALA A 313 -3.52 -8.72 15.29
C ALA A 313 -4.85 -8.92 14.54
N SER A 314 -5.30 -7.91 13.79
CA SER A 314 -6.48 -7.98 12.93
C SER A 314 -6.36 -9.02 11.83
N LEU A 315 -5.21 -9.08 11.15
CA LEU A 315 -4.92 -10.07 10.12
C LEU A 315 -4.94 -11.49 10.70
N PHE A 316 -4.26 -11.71 11.83
CA PHE A 316 -4.26 -13.02 12.49
C PHE A 316 -5.63 -13.42 13.02
N LEU A 317 -6.44 -12.45 13.49
CA LEU A 317 -7.81 -12.71 13.88
C LEU A 317 -8.61 -13.25 12.68
N ARG A 318 -8.46 -12.64 11.51
CA ARG A 318 -9.09 -13.13 10.28
C ARG A 318 -8.59 -14.51 9.87
N LEU A 319 -7.29 -14.74 9.91
CA LEU A 319 -6.72 -16.06 9.60
C LEU A 319 -7.23 -17.15 10.56
N SER A 320 -7.55 -16.78 11.81
CA SER A 320 -8.15 -17.68 12.80
C SER A 320 -9.59 -18.11 12.46
N GLU A 321 -10.22 -17.50 11.46
CA GLU A 321 -11.55 -17.85 10.96
C GLU A 321 -11.51 -18.65 9.66
N LEU A 322 -10.35 -18.71 8.99
CA LEU A 322 -10.19 -19.39 7.72
C LEU A 322 -9.96 -20.91 7.90
N PRO A 323 -10.28 -21.72 6.88
CA PRO A 323 -9.90 -23.13 6.84
C PRO A 323 -8.38 -23.31 6.86
N ASP A 324 -7.92 -24.44 7.41
CA ASP A 324 -6.49 -24.75 7.52
C ASP A 324 -5.75 -24.66 6.18
N GLU A 325 -6.39 -25.03 5.06
CA GLU A 325 -5.78 -24.94 3.73
C GLU A 325 -5.37 -23.50 3.38
N GLU A 326 -6.20 -22.51 3.69
CA GLU A 326 -5.87 -21.10 3.42
C GLU A 326 -4.79 -20.58 4.37
N VAL A 327 -4.81 -21.01 5.63
CA VAL A 327 -3.74 -20.66 6.60
C VAL A 327 -2.41 -21.26 6.17
N GLN A 328 -2.40 -22.49 5.67
CA GLN A 328 -1.21 -23.20 5.23
C GLN A 328 -0.59 -22.63 3.96
N LYS A 329 -1.38 -21.97 3.09
CA LYS A 329 -0.84 -21.19 1.95
C LYS A 329 0.07 -20.06 2.41
N LEU A 330 -0.19 -19.49 3.60
CA LEU A 330 0.65 -18.46 4.17
C LEU A 330 1.87 -19.04 4.88
N HIS A 331 1.68 -20.09 5.69
CA HIS A 331 2.79 -20.80 6.32
C HIS A 331 2.40 -22.27 6.64
N PRO A 332 3.16 -23.27 6.13
CA PRO A 332 2.72 -24.66 6.11
C PRO A 332 2.59 -25.31 7.50
N ALA A 333 3.27 -24.79 8.52
CA ALA A 333 3.19 -25.31 9.89
C ALA A 333 1.98 -24.78 10.69
N HIS A 334 1.20 -23.84 10.15
CA HIS A 334 0.09 -23.23 10.88
C HIS A 334 -1.26 -23.77 10.44
N THR A 335 -2.14 -23.87 11.42
CA THR A 335 -3.57 -24.18 11.28
C THR A 335 -4.39 -23.08 11.93
N GLN A 336 -5.69 -23.07 11.67
CA GLN A 336 -6.66 -22.21 12.33
C GLN A 336 -6.49 -22.24 13.85
N ALA A 337 -6.30 -23.43 14.43
CA ALA A 337 -6.10 -23.61 15.87
C ALA A 337 -4.80 -22.94 16.35
N SER A 338 -3.69 -23.12 15.63
CA SER A 338 -2.42 -22.50 16.01
C SER A 338 -2.46 -20.97 15.98
N ILE A 339 -3.22 -20.38 15.04
CA ILE A 339 -3.39 -18.92 14.98
C ILE A 339 -4.24 -18.43 16.15
N LYS A 340 -5.27 -19.17 16.57
CA LYS A 340 -6.03 -18.86 17.79
C LYS A 340 -5.16 -18.88 19.04
N GLU A 341 -4.16 -19.76 19.09
CA GLU A 341 -3.19 -19.79 20.20
C GLU A 341 -2.17 -18.64 20.15
N LEU A 342 -1.83 -18.15 18.95
CA LEU A 342 -0.92 -17.00 18.75
C LEU A 342 -1.54 -15.69 19.25
N LEU A 343 -2.81 -15.44 18.94
CA LEU A 343 -3.50 -14.17 19.24
C LEU A 343 -3.30 -13.66 20.68
N PRO A 344 -3.56 -14.45 21.75
CA PRO A 344 -3.37 -13.97 23.13
C PRO A 344 -1.90 -13.78 23.53
N ARG A 345 -0.95 -14.27 22.72
CA ARG A 345 0.50 -14.17 22.95
C ARG A 345 1.18 -13.17 22.01
N LEU A 346 0.43 -12.52 21.12
CA LEU A 346 0.90 -11.41 20.31
C LEU A 346 0.66 -10.11 21.07
N ARG A 347 1.75 -9.46 21.43
CA ARG A 347 1.77 -8.14 22.07
C ARG A 347 2.44 -7.18 21.13
N TYR A 348 1.98 -5.94 21.10
CA TYR A 348 2.58 -4.90 20.30
C TYR A 348 2.66 -3.59 21.09
N PHE A 349 3.66 -2.78 20.77
CA PHE A 349 3.83 -1.46 21.36
C PHE A 349 2.69 -0.53 20.92
N GLN A 350 2.20 0.31 21.84
CA GLN A 350 0.99 1.12 21.64
C GLN A 350 1.26 2.63 21.51
N ASP A 351 2.52 3.04 21.56
CA ASP A 351 2.93 4.46 21.63
C ASP A 351 3.96 4.83 20.55
N GLY A 352 3.88 4.20 19.37
CA GLY A 352 4.72 4.55 18.23
C GLY A 352 3.92 4.68 16.95
N THR A 353 4.02 5.82 16.28
CA THR A 353 3.26 6.10 15.06
C THR A 353 4.13 6.74 14.00
N CYS A 354 4.02 6.23 12.77
CA CYS A 354 4.56 6.89 11.59
C CYS A 354 3.66 8.08 11.23
N ILE A 355 4.19 9.31 11.29
CA ILE A 355 3.40 10.52 10.98
C ILE A 355 2.94 10.54 9.51
N VAL A 356 3.70 9.90 8.62
CA VAL A 356 3.35 9.80 7.20
C VAL A 356 2.10 8.96 7.01
N HIS A 357 2.01 7.78 7.65
CA HIS A 357 0.83 6.92 7.49
C HIS A 357 -0.37 7.36 8.32
N HIS A 358 -0.15 8.09 9.42
CA HIS A 358 -1.24 8.63 10.25
C HIS A 358 -2.25 9.48 9.47
N MET A 359 -1.84 10.12 8.37
CA MET A 359 -2.74 10.94 7.54
C MET A 359 -3.84 10.15 6.82
N PHE A 360 -3.73 8.82 6.73
CA PHE A 360 -4.71 7.97 6.05
C PHE A 360 -5.90 7.59 6.95
N GLY A 361 -6.13 8.33 8.04
CA GLY A 361 -7.25 8.12 8.96
C GLY A 361 -8.35 9.20 8.88
N GLY A 362 -9.37 9.05 9.72
CA GLY A 362 -10.50 9.94 9.89
C GLY A 362 -11.30 10.17 8.59
N ARG A 363 -11.39 11.44 8.18
CA ARG A 363 -12.16 11.88 7.00
C ARG A 363 -11.70 11.18 5.72
N VAL A 364 -10.41 10.88 5.59
CA VAL A 364 -9.87 10.18 4.41
C VAL A 364 -10.53 8.81 4.26
N THR A 365 -10.50 8.01 5.33
CA THR A 365 -11.11 6.67 5.34
C THR A 365 -12.61 6.71 5.07
N GLU A 366 -13.31 7.69 5.64
CA GLU A 366 -14.75 7.86 5.41
C GLU A 366 -15.05 8.17 3.94
N LEU A 367 -14.23 9.00 3.29
CA LEU A 367 -14.38 9.29 1.87
C LEU A 367 -14.06 8.05 1.00
N VAL A 368 -13.06 7.25 1.37
CA VAL A 368 -12.78 5.97 0.69
C VAL A 368 -13.98 5.03 0.80
N ARG A 369 -14.52 4.86 2.01
CA ARG A 369 -15.68 3.99 2.31
C ARG A 369 -16.92 4.40 1.50
N THR A 370 -17.17 5.69 1.39
CA THR A 370 -18.40 6.19 0.76
C THR A 370 -18.26 6.36 -0.75
N GLY A 371 -17.13 6.88 -1.24
CA GLY A 371 -16.92 7.25 -2.65
C GLY A 371 -16.13 6.29 -3.51
N TYR A 372 -15.40 5.36 -2.88
CA TYR A 372 -14.48 4.49 -3.58
C TYR A 372 -14.64 3.02 -3.22
N SER A 373 -15.74 2.62 -2.58
CA SER A 373 -15.98 1.20 -2.26
C SER A 373 -16.10 0.30 -3.49
N ASP A 374 -16.44 0.84 -4.66
CA ASP A 374 -16.42 0.11 -5.92
C ASP A 374 -15.03 -0.06 -6.54
N ALA A 375 -13.99 0.58 -5.98
CA ALA A 375 -12.60 0.54 -6.44
C ALA A 375 -11.81 -0.64 -5.84
N TYR A 376 -10.63 -0.88 -6.40
CA TYR A 376 -9.64 -1.75 -5.77
C TYR A 376 -8.98 -1.01 -4.60
N LEU A 377 -9.11 -1.54 -3.39
CA LEU A 377 -8.60 -0.89 -2.18
C LEU A 377 -7.30 -1.56 -1.74
N THR A 378 -6.22 -0.78 -1.64
CA THR A 378 -4.92 -1.26 -1.18
C THR A 378 -4.54 -0.55 0.11
N ALA A 379 -3.91 -1.26 1.06
CA ALA A 379 -3.45 -0.66 2.31
C ALA A 379 -2.10 -1.24 2.76
N HIS A 380 -1.20 -0.35 3.16
CA HIS A 380 0.06 -0.72 3.79
C HIS A 380 -0.17 -1.16 5.25
N PHE A 381 0.70 -1.98 5.82
CA PHE A 381 0.59 -2.38 7.23
C PHE A 381 0.67 -1.20 8.22
N GLU A 382 1.31 -0.09 7.85
CA GLU A 382 1.49 1.09 8.72
C GLU A 382 0.28 2.04 8.75
N VAL A 383 -0.75 1.84 7.91
CA VAL A 383 -1.91 2.76 7.91
C VAL A 383 -2.81 2.54 9.12
N PRO A 384 -3.58 3.57 9.55
CA PRO A 384 -4.57 3.44 10.59
C PRO A 384 -5.51 2.25 10.36
N GLY A 385 -5.88 1.57 11.44
CA GLY A 385 -6.63 0.30 11.37
C GLY A 385 -7.91 0.38 10.55
N GLU A 386 -8.61 1.51 10.57
CA GLU A 386 -9.81 1.72 9.75
C GLU A 386 -9.56 1.67 8.22
N MET A 387 -8.44 2.19 7.72
CA MET A 387 -8.08 2.10 6.29
C MET A 387 -7.61 0.68 5.94
N PHE A 388 -6.89 0.03 6.86
CA PHE A 388 -6.50 -1.37 6.73
C PHE A 388 -7.73 -2.29 6.65
N GLN A 389 -8.73 -2.09 7.51
CA GLN A 389 -9.98 -2.85 7.50
C GLN A 389 -10.74 -2.69 6.18
N LEU A 390 -10.83 -1.47 5.63
CA LEU A 390 -11.48 -1.27 4.32
C LEU A 390 -10.83 -2.11 3.21
N ALA A 391 -9.50 -2.14 3.16
CA ALA A 391 -8.77 -2.93 2.17
C ALA A 391 -8.90 -4.44 2.44
N LEU A 392 -8.92 -4.87 3.71
CA LEU A 392 -9.11 -6.26 4.11
C LEU A 392 -10.51 -6.78 3.73
N GLU A 393 -11.55 -5.99 4.02
CA GLU A 393 -12.95 -6.27 3.64
C GLU A 393 -13.12 -6.31 2.11
N ALA A 394 -12.49 -5.36 1.39
CA ALA A 394 -12.46 -5.39 -0.06
C ALA A 394 -11.73 -6.63 -0.60
N GLY A 395 -10.66 -7.09 0.07
CA GLY A 395 -9.95 -8.33 -0.24
C GLY A 395 -10.86 -9.56 -0.18
N ALA A 396 -11.77 -9.62 0.80
CA ALA A 396 -12.73 -10.73 0.95
C ALA A 396 -13.66 -10.90 -0.28
N ARG A 397 -13.88 -9.85 -1.06
CA ARG A 397 -14.63 -9.88 -2.33
C ARG A 397 -13.73 -9.78 -3.58
N GLY A 398 -12.42 -10.01 -3.43
CA GLY A 398 -11.45 -9.97 -4.53
C GLY A 398 -11.14 -8.55 -5.06
N ALA A 399 -11.46 -7.52 -4.29
CA ALA A 399 -11.30 -6.11 -4.65
C ALA A 399 -10.33 -5.36 -3.72
N GLY A 400 -9.47 -6.06 -2.99
CA GLY A 400 -8.50 -5.38 -2.13
C GLY A 400 -7.28 -6.21 -1.76
N CYS A 401 -6.28 -5.52 -1.22
CA CYS A 401 -5.00 -6.08 -0.80
C CYS A 401 -4.45 -5.32 0.41
N VAL A 402 -4.00 -6.05 1.42
CA VAL A 402 -3.23 -5.51 2.53
C VAL A 402 -1.83 -6.11 2.50
N GLY A 403 -0.79 -5.30 2.78
CA GLY A 403 0.57 -5.82 2.79
C GLY A 403 1.66 -4.75 2.77
N SER A 404 2.84 -5.15 2.31
CA SER A 404 3.94 -4.24 1.97
C SER A 404 3.71 -3.52 0.64
N THR A 405 4.55 -2.51 0.35
CA THR A 405 4.66 -1.88 -0.97
C THR A 405 4.73 -2.88 -2.12
N SER A 406 5.51 -3.94 -1.98
CA SER A 406 5.64 -4.98 -3.01
C SER A 406 4.34 -5.76 -3.21
N ASN A 407 3.62 -6.09 -2.14
CA ASN A 407 2.33 -6.77 -2.25
C ASN A 407 1.29 -5.91 -2.97
N ILE A 408 1.28 -4.61 -2.71
CA ILE A 408 0.41 -3.64 -3.40
C ILE A 408 0.75 -3.59 -4.90
N LEU A 409 2.04 -3.51 -5.26
CA LEU A 409 2.50 -3.52 -6.66
C LEU A 409 2.16 -4.81 -7.40
N ASP A 410 2.35 -5.96 -6.75
CA ASP A 410 2.00 -7.28 -7.30
C ASP A 410 0.49 -7.39 -7.52
N PHE A 411 -0.31 -6.90 -6.57
CA PHE A 411 -1.76 -6.87 -6.71
C PHE A 411 -2.22 -5.99 -7.88
N ILE A 412 -1.68 -4.77 -8.02
CA ILE A 412 -1.97 -3.89 -9.16
C ILE A 412 -1.59 -4.59 -10.48
N SER A 413 -0.41 -5.20 -10.54
CA SER A 413 0.08 -5.91 -11.72
C SER A 413 -0.85 -7.08 -12.07
N ALA A 414 -1.21 -7.92 -11.10
CA ALA A 414 -2.10 -9.06 -11.33
C ALA A 414 -3.49 -8.63 -11.83
N ARG A 415 -4.09 -7.58 -11.25
CA ARG A 415 -5.37 -7.04 -11.72
C ARG A 415 -5.26 -6.44 -13.13
N LEU A 416 -4.13 -5.82 -13.47
CA LEU A 416 -3.87 -5.30 -14.79
C LEU A 416 -3.67 -6.42 -15.83
N ASP A 417 -2.92 -7.48 -15.50
CA ASP A 417 -2.76 -8.65 -16.37
C ASP A 417 -4.12 -9.31 -16.68
N GLU A 418 -4.97 -9.46 -15.67
CA GLU A 418 -6.34 -9.94 -15.86
C GLU A 418 -7.16 -9.04 -16.79
N ALA A 419 -6.99 -7.72 -16.71
CA ALA A 419 -7.68 -6.78 -17.59
C ALA A 419 -7.13 -6.81 -19.03
N LEU A 420 -5.82 -6.91 -19.18
CA LEU A 420 -5.13 -6.98 -20.48
C LEU A 420 -5.47 -8.27 -21.24
N ALA A 421 -5.70 -9.38 -20.53
CA ALA A 421 -6.12 -10.65 -21.10
C ALA A 421 -7.58 -10.65 -21.61
N ARG A 422 -8.41 -9.66 -21.21
CA ARG A 422 -9.80 -9.56 -21.65
C ARG A 422 -9.91 -8.92 -23.03
N PRO A 423 -10.89 -9.30 -23.86
CA PRO A 423 -11.03 -8.83 -25.24
C PRO A 423 -11.59 -7.40 -25.38
N PHE A 424 -11.75 -6.67 -24.28
CA PHE A 424 -12.39 -5.35 -24.24
C PHE A 424 -11.63 -4.38 -23.34
N GLY A 425 -11.86 -3.08 -23.54
CA GLY A 425 -11.28 -2.01 -22.74
C GLY A 425 -11.92 -1.86 -21.36
N GLU A 426 -11.14 -1.42 -20.40
CA GLU A 426 -11.58 -1.22 -19.01
C GLU A 426 -10.77 -0.09 -18.35
N ARG A 427 -11.41 0.62 -17.42
CA ARG A 427 -10.71 1.47 -16.47
C ARG A 427 -10.63 0.76 -15.13
N LEU A 428 -9.41 0.49 -14.66
CA LEU A 428 -9.14 -0.02 -13.32
C LEU A 428 -8.90 1.17 -12.38
N ARG A 429 -9.49 1.17 -11.19
CA ARG A 429 -9.31 2.23 -10.18
C ARG A 429 -8.72 1.64 -8.93
N PHE A 430 -7.58 2.16 -8.48
CA PHE A 430 -6.87 1.72 -7.29
C PHE A 430 -6.76 2.86 -6.29
N VAL A 431 -7.28 2.67 -5.08
CA VAL A 431 -7.02 3.55 -3.95
C VAL A 431 -5.73 3.09 -3.27
N LEU A 432 -4.75 3.98 -3.20
CA LEU A 432 -3.45 3.71 -2.60
C LEU A 432 -3.43 4.10 -1.12
N GLY A 433 -3.77 3.17 -0.22
CA GLY A 433 -3.58 3.34 1.22
C GLY A 433 -2.11 3.19 1.63
N THR A 434 -1.25 4.01 1.05
CA THR A 434 0.20 4.04 1.30
C THR A 434 0.73 5.40 0.84
N GLU A 435 1.96 5.72 1.21
CA GLU A 435 2.62 6.96 0.82
C GLU A 435 2.85 7.11 -0.69
N THR A 436 3.01 8.35 -1.11
CA THR A 436 2.99 8.75 -2.53
C THR A 436 4.32 8.51 -3.24
N GLY A 437 5.36 8.18 -2.48
CA GLY A 437 6.66 7.79 -2.99
C GLY A 437 6.66 6.50 -3.82
N MET A 438 5.57 5.72 -3.80
CA MET A 438 5.39 4.59 -4.71
C MET A 438 4.88 4.99 -6.11
N SER A 439 4.45 6.24 -6.31
CA SER A 439 3.80 6.70 -7.54
C SER A 439 4.66 6.44 -8.78
N THR A 440 5.95 6.80 -8.76
CA THR A 440 6.87 6.59 -9.88
C THR A 440 7.00 5.12 -10.26
N SER A 441 7.16 4.25 -9.26
CA SER A 441 7.28 2.79 -9.46
C SER A 441 6.01 2.20 -10.05
N ILE A 442 4.83 2.59 -9.53
CA ILE A 442 3.52 2.17 -10.04
C ILE A 442 3.36 2.63 -11.48
N VAL A 443 3.61 3.92 -11.77
CA VAL A 443 3.47 4.47 -13.13
C VAL A 443 4.34 3.72 -14.11
N ARG A 444 5.64 3.58 -13.82
CA ARG A 444 6.58 2.89 -14.71
C ARG A 444 6.16 1.44 -14.96
N LYS A 445 5.80 0.70 -13.91
CA LYS A 445 5.36 -0.69 -14.02
C LYS A 445 4.09 -0.82 -14.86
N VAL A 446 3.07 -0.02 -14.56
CA VAL A 446 1.79 -0.02 -15.28
C VAL A 446 1.96 0.35 -16.75
N GLN A 447 2.71 1.41 -17.05
CA GLN A 447 2.97 1.81 -18.44
C GLN A 447 3.77 0.76 -19.21
N ALA A 448 4.76 0.12 -18.59
CA ALA A 448 5.51 -0.97 -19.21
C ALA A 448 4.58 -2.14 -19.60
N MET A 449 3.65 -2.52 -18.71
CA MET A 449 2.68 -3.59 -18.98
C MET A 449 1.69 -3.20 -20.08
N LEU A 450 1.14 -1.99 -20.04
CA LEU A 450 0.24 -1.48 -21.08
C LEU A 450 0.92 -1.43 -22.46
N ASN A 451 2.16 -0.95 -22.52
CA ASN A 451 2.95 -0.88 -23.75
C ASN A 451 3.31 -2.27 -24.28
N ALA A 452 3.70 -3.20 -23.41
CA ALA A 452 4.01 -4.58 -23.80
C ALA A 452 2.78 -5.30 -24.37
N ALA A 453 1.58 -5.03 -23.85
CA ALA A 453 0.35 -5.58 -24.37
C ALA A 453 -0.19 -4.88 -25.63
N GLY A 454 0.30 -3.68 -25.95
CA GLY A 454 -0.17 -2.89 -27.09
C GLY A 454 -1.65 -2.47 -26.99
N ARG A 455 -2.19 -2.38 -25.76
CA ARG A 455 -3.60 -2.05 -25.49
C ARG A 455 -3.74 -0.58 -25.09
N GLU A 456 -4.40 0.22 -25.93
CA GLU A 456 -4.68 1.65 -25.67
C GLU A 456 -6.06 1.91 -25.05
N ASP A 457 -6.92 0.88 -25.04
CA ASP A 457 -8.29 0.91 -24.53
C ASP A 457 -8.40 0.50 -23.06
N VAL A 458 -7.28 0.12 -22.43
CA VAL A 458 -7.16 -0.14 -20.98
C VAL A 458 -6.51 1.06 -20.30
N GLU A 459 -7.10 1.51 -19.20
CA GLU A 459 -6.65 2.66 -18.42
C GLU A 459 -6.56 2.30 -16.94
N VAL A 460 -5.54 2.79 -16.26
CA VAL A 460 -5.38 2.62 -14.80
C VAL A 460 -5.45 3.98 -14.13
N GLU A 461 -6.38 4.14 -13.21
CA GLU A 461 -6.51 5.31 -12.35
C GLU A 461 -5.94 4.98 -10.97
N VAL A 462 -4.91 5.72 -10.58
CA VAL A 462 -4.24 5.64 -9.29
C VAL A 462 -4.73 6.80 -8.43
N ILE A 463 -5.49 6.49 -7.38
CA ILE A 463 -6.17 7.45 -6.52
C ILE A 463 -5.35 7.61 -5.23
N PHE A 464 -5.03 8.86 -4.88
CA PHE A 464 -4.29 9.19 -3.67
C PHE A 464 -5.26 9.63 -2.57
N PRO A 465 -5.47 8.81 -1.52
CA PRO A 465 -6.35 9.14 -0.41
C PRO A 465 -5.66 10.16 0.51
N VAL A 466 -5.40 11.35 -0.02
CA VAL A 466 -4.88 12.51 0.72
C VAL A 466 -5.96 13.57 0.73
N SER A 467 -6.16 14.22 1.88
CA SER A 467 -7.11 15.34 1.95
C SER A 467 -6.67 16.44 0.98
N PRO A 468 -7.59 17.00 0.16
CA PRO A 468 -7.28 18.15 -0.69
C PRO A 468 -6.71 19.35 0.10
N ASP A 469 -7.06 19.44 1.40
CA ASP A 469 -6.65 20.50 2.31
C ASP A 469 -5.27 20.25 2.98
N ALA A 470 -4.75 19.01 2.95
CA ALA A 470 -3.52 18.62 3.65
C ALA A 470 -2.23 18.93 2.86
N ILE A 471 -2.36 19.52 1.68
CA ILE A 471 -1.23 19.80 0.79
C ILE A 471 -0.72 21.19 1.12
N THR A 472 0.38 21.25 1.85
CA THR A 472 1.14 22.49 2.02
C THR A 472 1.60 22.96 0.64
N THR A 473 1.08 24.10 0.19
CA THR A 473 1.69 24.85 -0.90
C THR A 473 3.09 25.24 -0.44
N LEU A 474 4.12 24.79 -1.16
CA LEU A 474 5.48 25.31 -0.98
C LEU A 474 5.42 26.84 -1.03
N PRO A 475 6.06 27.57 -0.09
CA PRO A 475 6.22 29.01 -0.23
C PRO A 475 6.92 29.28 -1.57
N SER A 476 6.33 30.14 -2.40
CA SER A 476 6.99 30.59 -3.63
C SER A 476 8.38 31.10 -3.27
N ALA A 477 9.41 30.54 -3.91
CA ALA A 477 10.80 30.91 -3.70
C ALA A 477 10.93 32.44 -3.66
N SER A 478 11.35 32.95 -2.50
CA SER A 478 11.67 34.36 -2.32
C SER A 478 12.74 34.73 -3.36
N PRO A 479 12.59 35.83 -4.11
CA PRO A 479 13.64 36.26 -5.04
C PRO A 479 14.93 36.53 -4.27
N SER A 480 16.01 35.93 -4.72
CA SER A 480 17.37 36.14 -4.20
C SER A 480 17.67 37.64 -4.10
N PRO A 481 18.24 38.14 -3.00
CA PRO A 481 18.61 39.55 -2.91
C PRO A 481 19.72 39.86 -3.91
N SER A 482 19.52 40.94 -4.67
CA SER A 482 20.50 41.47 -5.62
C SER A 482 21.83 41.76 -4.90
N PRO A 483 22.98 41.48 -5.55
CA PRO A 483 24.28 41.76 -4.97
C PRO A 483 24.49 43.27 -4.85
N VAL A 484 24.87 43.72 -3.65
CA VAL A 484 25.43 45.05 -3.38
C VAL A 484 26.95 44.92 -3.36
#